data_AF-A0A8J2JNJ9-F1
#
_entry.id   AF-A0A8J2JNJ9-F1
#
_cell.length_a   1.000
_cell.length_b   1.000
_cell.length_c   1.000
_cell.angle_alpha   90.00
_cell.angle_beta   90.00
_cell.angle_gamma   90.00
#
_symmetry.space_group_name_H-M   'P 1'
#
loop_
_entity.id
_entity.type
_entity.pdbx_description
1 polymer ?
#
loop_
_entity_poly.entity_id
_entity_poly.type
_entity_poly.pdbx_seq_one_letter_code
_entity_poly.pdbx_strand_id
1 'polypeptide(L)'
;MDSSLCRFGILTVSDRCSRGETIDKSGEGLVNCITAEFQNGVVVERACVPDEANEISAVLIDWCDRGNVDVILTTGGTGFSPRDVTPEATKAVIEKEAPGLAIAIIQGSLAITPMAMLSRAVCGLRNRTLIINLPGSTKGSLESYKIVANQIKHAVDLLKDDNAKVASEHKSMSTPITNSIQTKVDTTNVACRARKSPFATADVKMAQQMVLTECVALFADTATLKTGLGCILAQDVFARDPLPPFPASVKDGYAIRVTEHQMTHLAVVGDSTAGENPDKFIVEKGFCVRISTGAPVPNGANAVIQVEDTELVETSPDGKEEKTIKILKQPQLGQEIRQIGCDIPENEKVLFKGTRLGPAELGILAAVGVHKFMVYKKPRIALLSTGNELISPFEPMEKGRIRDSNKTTLNAVFTEGGFQTIDIGIARDTPQEVLLKLIEGMENADIVVSTGGVSMGERDYLKQVLTLDLKAKIHFGSVL
;
A
#
# COMPACT_ATOMS: atom_id res chain seq x y z
N MET A 1 26.18 8.63 45.25
CA MET A 1 25.50 9.67 44.47
C MET A 1 24.26 9.05 43.87
N ASP A 2 23.12 9.73 43.96
CA ASP A 2 21.82 9.21 43.57
C ASP A 2 21.82 8.85 42.08
N SER A 3 21.60 7.57 41.74
CA SER A 3 21.64 7.05 40.37
C SER A 3 20.44 7.50 39.52
N SER A 4 19.51 8.26 40.10
CA SER A 4 18.28 8.72 39.45
C SER A 4 18.35 10.12 38.82
N LEU A 5 19.45 10.87 39.04
CA LEU A 5 19.62 12.24 38.55
C LEU A 5 20.24 12.27 37.13
N CYS A 6 19.72 13.16 36.28
CA CYS A 6 20.29 13.48 34.98
C CYS A 6 21.11 14.77 35.08
N ARG A 7 22.42 14.67 34.86
CA ARG A 7 23.38 15.76 35.06
C ARG A 7 23.64 16.49 33.75
N PHE A 8 23.32 17.78 33.70
CA PHE A 8 23.50 18.63 32.54
C PHE A 8 24.74 19.53 32.67
N GLY A 9 25.48 19.67 31.58
CA GLY A 9 26.48 20.72 31.38
C GLY A 9 25.97 21.70 30.34
N ILE A 10 26.11 23.01 30.59
CA ILE A 10 25.72 24.04 29.61
C ILE A 10 26.96 24.83 29.20
N LEU A 11 27.31 24.72 27.92
CA LEU A 11 28.43 25.43 27.32
C LEU A 11 27.93 26.55 26.41
N THR A 12 28.10 27.78 26.84
CA THR A 12 27.79 28.95 26.02
C THR A 12 28.98 29.28 25.13
N VAL A 13 28.76 29.32 23.82
CA VAL A 13 29.78 29.68 22.83
C VAL A 13 29.45 31.07 22.32
N SER A 14 30.23 32.06 22.76
CA SER A 14 30.10 33.43 22.28
C SER A 14 31.31 34.28 22.63
N ASP A 15 31.93 34.88 21.63
CA ASP A 15 33.01 35.89 21.78
C ASP A 15 32.63 37.05 22.72
N ARG A 16 31.38 37.52 22.67
CA ARG A 16 30.93 38.66 23.48
C ARG A 16 30.70 38.27 24.94
N CYS A 17 30.11 37.10 25.18
CA CYS A 17 29.89 36.62 26.54
C CYS A 17 31.22 36.21 27.21
N SER A 18 32.16 35.60 26.48
CA SER A 18 33.45 35.19 27.04
C SER A 18 34.34 36.38 27.43
N ARG A 19 34.23 37.51 26.72
CA ARG A 19 34.90 38.77 27.05
C ARG A 19 34.17 39.60 28.13
N GLY A 20 33.00 39.15 28.59
CA GLY A 20 32.18 39.86 29.58
C GLY A 20 31.44 41.09 29.03
N GLU A 21 31.34 41.24 27.71
CA GLU A 21 30.66 42.36 27.05
C GLU A 21 29.13 42.22 27.09
N THR A 22 28.62 40.98 27.19
CA THR A 22 27.19 40.66 27.26
C THR A 22 26.91 39.54 28.25
N ILE A 23 25.71 39.56 28.85
CA ILE A 23 25.26 38.52 29.78
C ILE A 23 24.75 37.31 29.00
N ASP A 24 25.12 36.11 29.45
CA ASP A 24 24.67 34.83 28.92
C ASP A 24 23.20 34.52 29.29
N LYS A 25 22.27 35.12 28.53
CA LYS A 25 20.83 34.89 28.69
C LYS A 25 20.40 33.51 28.20
N SER A 26 21.07 32.96 27.19
CA SER A 26 20.70 31.68 26.58
C SER A 26 21.05 30.52 27.51
N GLY A 27 22.25 30.53 28.09
CA GLY A 27 22.66 29.56 29.10
C GLY A 27 21.81 29.65 30.37
N GLU A 28 21.54 30.86 30.87
CA GLU A 28 20.66 31.06 32.03
C GLU A 28 19.23 30.58 31.76
N GLY A 29 18.70 30.84 30.57
CA GLY A 29 17.40 30.33 30.15
C GLY A 29 17.35 28.79 30.16
N LEU A 30 18.38 28.14 29.64
CA LEU A 30 18.46 26.67 29.63
C LEU A 30 18.53 26.10 31.05
N VAL A 31 19.26 26.73 31.97
CA VAL A 31 19.26 26.34 33.40
C VAL A 31 17.84 26.36 33.95
N ASN A 32 17.14 27.48 33.78
CA ASN A 32 15.78 27.63 34.29
C ASN A 32 14.82 26.61 33.67
N CYS A 33 14.95 26.35 32.37
CA CYS A 33 14.12 25.39 31.66
C CYS A 33 14.35 23.95 32.14
N ILE A 34 15.61 23.54 32.32
CA ILE A 34 15.95 22.20 32.83
C ILE A 34 15.43 22.03 34.25
N THR A 35 15.69 22.99 35.13
CA THR A 35 15.28 22.90 36.54
C THR A 35 13.75 22.89 36.71
N ALA A 36 13.02 23.61 35.85
CA ALA A 36 11.56 23.68 35.94
C ALA A 36 10.85 22.51 35.24
N GLU A 37 11.35 22.07 34.08
CA GLU A 37 10.60 21.19 33.18
C GLU A 37 11.19 19.76 33.10
N PHE A 38 12.46 19.55 33.44
CA PHE A 38 13.11 18.23 33.36
C PHE A 38 13.10 17.51 34.70
N GLN A 39 12.28 16.46 34.81
CA GLN A 39 12.20 15.66 36.02
C GLN A 39 13.57 15.05 36.37
N ASN A 40 14.08 15.34 37.59
CA ASN A 40 15.39 14.91 38.09
C ASN A 40 16.60 15.46 37.29
N GLY A 41 16.43 16.55 36.54
CA GLY A 41 17.51 17.23 35.84
C GLY A 41 18.24 18.23 36.73
N VAL A 42 19.57 18.18 36.77
CA VAL A 42 20.41 19.13 37.52
C VAL A 42 21.54 19.62 36.63
N VAL A 43 21.71 20.94 36.54
CA VAL A 43 22.87 21.54 35.87
C VAL A 43 24.05 21.52 36.84
N VAL A 44 25.09 20.77 36.52
CA VAL A 44 26.26 20.56 37.37
C VAL A 44 27.48 21.34 36.92
N GLU A 45 27.54 21.70 35.63
CA GLU A 45 28.67 22.40 35.02
C GLU A 45 28.16 23.51 34.11
N ARG A 46 28.84 24.66 34.15
CA ARG A 46 28.55 25.80 33.26
C ARG A 46 29.84 26.50 32.89
N ALA A 47 30.01 26.78 31.61
CA ALA A 47 31.14 27.54 31.10
C ALA A 47 30.72 28.41 29.92
N CYS A 48 31.50 29.45 29.68
CA CYS A 48 31.38 30.29 28.51
C CYS A 48 32.75 30.40 27.84
N VAL A 49 32.82 30.09 26.54
CA VAL A 49 34.06 30.12 25.74
C VAL A 49 33.87 30.99 24.50
N PRO A 50 34.94 31.59 23.96
CA PRO A 50 34.88 32.23 22.65
C PRO A 50 34.57 31.23 21.53
N ASP A 51 34.26 31.76 20.35
CA ASP A 51 33.97 30.99 19.14
C ASP A 51 35.25 30.39 18.52
N GLU A 52 36.01 29.64 19.32
CA GLU A 52 37.28 29.01 18.97
C GLU A 52 37.16 27.48 19.07
N ALA A 53 37.36 26.78 17.95
CA ALA A 53 37.10 25.34 17.86
C ALA A 53 37.90 24.51 18.89
N ASN A 54 39.15 24.90 19.16
CA ASN A 54 40.01 24.23 20.14
C ASN A 54 39.52 24.40 21.58
N GLU A 55 39.03 25.60 21.94
CA GLU A 55 38.52 25.87 23.30
C GLU A 55 37.19 25.16 23.54
N ILE A 56 36.28 25.18 22.55
CA ILE A 56 35.03 24.44 22.60
C ILE A 56 35.33 22.94 22.75
N SER A 57 36.21 22.39 21.92
CA SER A 57 36.58 20.97 21.96
C SER A 57 37.21 20.58 23.29
N ALA A 58 38.09 21.42 23.85
CA ALA A 58 38.73 21.16 25.13
C ALA A 58 37.71 21.04 26.27
N VAL A 59 36.71 21.92 26.34
CA VAL A 59 35.66 21.85 27.36
C VAL A 59 34.77 20.62 27.17
N LEU A 60 34.36 20.32 25.92
CA LEU A 60 33.56 19.14 25.63
C LEU A 60 34.30 17.85 26.03
N ILE A 61 35.58 17.72 25.69
CA ILE A 61 36.42 16.57 26.07
C ILE A 61 36.51 16.46 27.59
N ASP A 62 36.88 17.56 28.26
CA ASP A 62 37.07 17.58 29.71
C ASP A 62 35.80 17.18 30.47
N TRP A 63 34.64 17.74 30.09
CA TRP A 63 33.36 17.43 30.74
C TRP A 63 32.90 16.00 30.49
N CYS A 64 33.07 15.49 29.26
CA CYS A 64 32.75 14.10 28.91
C CYS A 64 33.66 13.10 29.65
N ASP A 65 34.96 13.38 29.74
CA ASP A 65 35.96 12.43 30.22
C ASP A 65 36.02 12.38 31.76
N ARG A 66 35.63 13.46 32.45
CA ARG A 66 35.43 13.46 33.92
C ARG A 66 34.28 12.57 34.37
N GLY A 67 33.32 12.26 33.48
CA GLY A 67 32.14 11.44 33.80
C GLY A 67 31.13 12.11 34.75
N ASN A 68 31.23 13.43 34.94
CA ASN A 68 30.37 14.19 35.84
C ASN A 68 29.10 14.74 35.17
N VAL A 69 29.03 14.68 33.83
CA VAL A 69 27.92 15.17 33.02
C VAL A 69 27.34 14.02 32.21
N ASP A 70 26.01 13.93 32.12
CA ASP A 70 25.30 12.96 31.28
C ASP A 70 24.89 13.58 29.93
N VAL A 71 24.58 14.88 29.92
CA VAL A 71 24.16 15.63 28.72
C VAL A 71 24.84 17.00 28.70
N ILE A 72 25.48 17.35 27.59
CA ILE A 72 26.02 18.68 27.32
C ILE A 72 25.14 19.38 26.29
N LEU A 73 24.61 20.53 26.65
CA LEU A 73 23.93 21.44 25.73
C LEU A 73 24.88 22.59 25.41
N THR A 74 25.22 22.75 24.13
CA THR A 74 25.90 23.97 23.70
C THR A 74 24.88 24.99 23.18
N THR A 75 25.14 26.27 23.36
CA THR A 75 24.33 27.35 22.77
C THR A 75 25.24 28.38 22.10
N GLY A 76 25.02 28.60 20.80
CA GLY A 76 25.84 29.50 19.99
C GLY A 76 26.66 28.78 18.93
N GLY A 77 27.22 29.55 18.00
CA GLY A 77 28.18 29.08 17.01
C GLY A 77 27.67 28.06 15.97
N THR A 78 26.35 27.93 15.75
CA THR A 78 25.75 26.94 14.82
C THR A 78 25.31 27.51 13.46
N GLY A 79 25.47 28.81 13.22
CA GLY A 79 25.06 29.48 11.98
C GLY A 79 26.06 29.36 10.82
N PHE A 80 26.02 30.28 9.86
CA PHE A 80 26.93 30.32 8.69
C PHE A 80 28.04 31.36 8.79
N SER A 81 28.13 32.10 9.90
CA SER A 81 29.21 33.08 10.09
C SER A 81 30.57 32.37 10.10
N PRO A 82 31.66 33.03 9.65
CA PRO A 82 33.02 32.47 9.81
C PRO A 82 33.42 32.15 11.26
N ARG A 83 32.73 32.75 12.24
CA ARG A 83 32.91 32.44 13.68
C ARG A 83 32.05 31.25 14.13
N ASP A 84 31.02 30.85 13.41
CA ASP A 84 30.15 29.74 13.81
C ASP A 84 30.89 28.39 13.62
N VAL A 85 31.62 27.94 14.64
CA VAL A 85 32.48 26.74 14.58
C VAL A 85 32.08 25.63 15.56
N THR A 86 30.95 25.79 16.27
CA THR A 86 30.49 24.81 17.27
C THR A 86 30.17 23.43 16.68
N PRO A 87 29.55 23.30 15.49
CA PRO A 87 29.35 22.02 14.83
C PRO A 87 30.67 21.30 14.52
N GLU A 88 31.68 22.02 14.03
CA GLU A 88 32.99 21.48 13.68
C GLU A 88 33.73 20.99 14.92
N ALA A 89 33.73 21.79 15.99
CA ALA A 89 34.31 21.41 17.28
C ALA A 89 33.61 20.18 17.87
N THR A 90 32.27 20.14 17.82
CA THR A 90 31.49 19.00 18.30
C THR A 90 31.79 17.74 17.49
N LYS A 91 31.85 17.86 16.16
CA LYS A 91 32.15 16.74 15.27
C LYS A 91 33.55 16.18 15.49
N ALA A 92 34.51 17.00 15.88
CA ALA A 92 35.87 16.56 16.18
C ALA A 92 35.99 15.74 17.48
N VAL A 93 35.04 15.87 18.41
CA VAL A 93 35.12 15.23 19.75
C VAL A 93 34.19 14.02 19.93
N ILE A 94 33.11 13.93 19.16
CA ILE A 94 32.15 12.83 19.22
C ILE A 94 32.72 11.56 18.59
N GLU A 95 32.40 10.43 19.20
CA GLU A 95 32.78 9.08 18.75
C GLU A 95 31.64 8.44 17.92
N LYS A 96 30.40 8.86 18.19
CA LYS A 96 29.21 8.35 17.49
C LYS A 96 28.23 9.50 17.21
N GLU A 97 27.89 9.70 15.95
CA GLU A 97 26.91 10.72 15.56
C GLU A 97 25.49 10.31 15.98
N ALA A 98 24.68 11.30 16.37
CA ALA A 98 23.25 11.17 16.68
C ALA A 98 22.43 12.11 15.78
N PRO A 99 22.47 11.94 14.44
CA PRO A 99 21.90 12.90 13.49
C PRO A 99 20.38 13.07 13.63
N GLY A 100 19.67 12.05 14.13
CA GLY A 100 18.22 12.11 14.35
C GLY A 100 17.79 13.23 15.30
N LEU A 101 18.60 13.55 16.33
CA LEU A 101 18.31 14.66 17.25
C LEU A 101 18.42 16.02 16.54
N ALA A 102 19.47 16.22 15.75
CA ALA A 102 19.66 17.44 14.97
C ALA A 102 18.53 17.62 13.94
N ILE A 103 18.14 16.55 13.25
CA ILE A 103 17.01 16.55 12.30
C ILE A 103 15.70 16.90 13.01
N ALA A 104 15.42 16.28 14.17
CA ALA A 104 14.21 16.57 14.94
C ALA A 104 14.15 18.04 15.40
N ILE A 105 15.26 18.59 15.89
CA ILE A 105 15.38 20.00 16.26
C ILE A 105 15.07 20.90 15.07
N ILE A 106 15.66 20.63 13.90
CA ILE A 106 15.43 21.42 12.69
C ILE A 106 13.97 21.32 12.26
N GLN A 107 13.42 20.10 12.16
CA GLN A 107 12.05 19.86 11.73
C GLN A 107 11.02 20.52 12.66
N GLY A 108 11.19 20.38 13.98
CA GLY A 108 10.31 21.02 14.96
C GLY A 108 10.44 22.54 14.94
N SER A 109 11.66 23.06 14.78
CA SER A 109 11.90 24.51 14.73
C SER A 109 11.38 25.15 13.44
N LEU A 110 11.36 24.42 12.32
CA LEU A 110 10.79 24.88 11.05
C LEU A 110 9.28 25.14 11.12
N ALA A 111 8.56 24.47 12.02
CA ALA A 111 7.15 24.78 12.30
C ALA A 111 6.97 26.13 13.01
N ILE A 112 8.01 26.66 13.65
CA ILE A 112 8.00 27.92 14.41
C ILE A 112 8.60 29.07 13.57
N THR A 113 9.74 28.82 12.91
CA THR A 113 10.46 29.83 12.13
C THR A 113 11.17 29.23 10.92
N PRO A 114 11.01 29.81 9.72
CA PRO A 114 11.76 29.40 8.53
C PRO A 114 13.28 29.51 8.71
N MET A 115 13.76 30.42 9.57
CA MET A 115 15.19 30.62 9.82
C MET A 115 15.90 29.39 10.41
N ALA A 116 15.15 28.43 10.96
CA ALA A 116 15.70 27.18 11.48
C ALA A 116 16.46 26.36 10.43
N MET A 117 16.16 26.53 9.13
CA MET A 117 16.88 25.88 8.03
C MET A 117 18.36 26.27 7.98
N LEU A 118 18.75 27.36 8.65
CA LEU A 118 20.12 27.88 8.64
C LEU A 118 20.99 27.33 9.77
N SER A 119 20.45 26.49 10.65
CA SER A 119 21.21 25.85 11.72
C SER A 119 21.99 24.66 11.20
N ARG A 120 23.28 24.58 11.52
CA ARG A 120 24.17 23.45 11.22
C ARG A 120 24.44 22.58 12.45
N ALA A 121 23.51 22.54 13.40
CA ALA A 121 23.66 21.83 14.67
C ALA A 121 24.11 20.36 14.49
N VAL A 122 25.10 19.94 15.28
CA VAL A 122 25.56 18.55 15.36
C VAL A 122 25.15 17.99 16.72
N CYS A 123 24.73 16.73 16.74
CA CYS A 123 24.45 15.98 17.95
C CYS A 123 25.21 14.67 17.90
N GLY A 124 25.74 14.22 19.04
CA GLY A 124 26.53 12.98 19.09
C GLY A 124 26.92 12.59 20.49
N LEU A 125 27.62 11.47 20.60
CA LEU A 125 28.05 10.86 21.85
C LEU A 125 29.57 10.88 21.94
N ARG A 126 30.08 11.12 23.13
CA ARG A 126 31.46 10.85 23.54
C ARG A 126 31.42 10.11 24.88
N ASN A 127 32.06 8.95 24.96
CA ASN A 127 31.90 8.05 26.09
C ASN A 127 30.41 7.77 26.39
N ARG A 128 29.94 8.13 27.59
CA ARG A 128 28.54 8.00 28.03
C ARG A 128 27.80 9.35 28.10
N THR A 129 28.33 10.37 27.43
CA THR A 129 27.78 11.74 27.48
C THR A 129 27.17 12.12 26.13
N LEU A 130 25.94 12.62 26.14
CA LEU A 130 25.24 13.12 24.97
C LEU A 130 25.53 14.61 24.76
N ILE A 131 26.00 15.00 23.58
CA ILE A 131 26.27 16.39 23.20
C ILE A 131 25.22 16.84 22.18
N ILE A 132 24.56 17.98 22.44
CA ILE A 132 23.53 18.57 21.58
C ILE A 132 23.86 20.04 21.33
N ASN A 133 24.05 20.43 20.07
CA ASN A 133 24.21 21.84 19.72
C ASN A 133 22.86 22.54 19.54
N LEU A 134 22.70 23.70 20.20
CA LEU A 134 21.51 24.54 20.11
C LEU A 134 21.86 25.92 19.52
N PRO A 135 20.91 26.61 18.88
CA PRO A 135 21.12 27.97 18.38
C PRO A 135 21.56 28.95 19.48
N GLY A 136 22.24 30.04 19.10
CA GLY A 136 22.74 31.04 20.06
C GLY A 136 21.67 31.99 20.64
N SER A 137 20.58 32.21 19.92
CA SER A 137 19.50 33.08 20.40
C SER A 137 18.76 32.41 21.56
N THR A 138 18.43 33.17 22.61
CA THR A 138 17.72 32.64 23.80
C THR A 138 16.39 31.98 23.45
N LYS A 139 15.63 32.55 22.50
CA LYS A 139 14.39 31.94 22.03
C LYS A 139 14.67 30.60 21.31
N GLY A 140 15.58 30.61 20.35
CA GLY A 140 15.91 29.43 19.55
C GLY A 140 16.52 28.29 20.36
N SER A 141 17.35 28.57 21.37
CA SER A 141 17.93 27.53 22.24
C SER A 141 16.86 26.84 23.09
N LEU A 142 15.94 27.63 23.68
CA LEU A 142 14.85 27.11 24.50
C LEU A 142 13.85 26.28 23.69
N GLU A 143 13.45 26.78 22.51
CA GLU A 143 12.55 26.06 21.61
C GLU A 143 13.18 24.74 21.13
N SER A 144 14.45 24.79 20.72
CA SER A 144 15.20 23.61 20.27
C SER A 144 15.32 22.58 21.39
N TYR A 145 15.61 23.00 22.61
CA TYR A 145 15.67 22.11 23.78
C TYR A 145 14.31 21.43 24.03
N LYS A 146 13.22 22.20 24.02
CA LYS A 146 11.86 21.67 24.27
C LYS A 146 11.44 20.59 23.28
N ILE A 147 11.89 20.68 22.03
CA ILE A 147 11.60 19.68 21.00
C ILE A 147 12.19 18.31 21.36
N VAL A 148 13.37 18.28 22.00
CA VAL A 148 14.10 17.03 22.29
C VAL A 148 14.13 16.64 23.76
N ALA A 149 13.63 17.50 24.66
CA ALA A 149 13.71 17.30 26.12
C ALA A 149 13.19 15.93 26.56
N ASN A 150 12.05 15.48 26.03
CA ASN A 150 11.46 14.19 26.38
C ASN A 150 12.36 13.01 25.95
N GLN A 151 13.03 13.12 24.80
CA GLN A 151 13.88 12.06 24.24
C GLN A 151 15.26 12.03 24.90
N ILE A 152 15.74 13.16 25.44
CA ILE A 152 16.99 13.22 26.22
C ILE A 152 16.92 12.26 27.42
N LYS A 153 15.78 12.19 28.11
CA LYS A 153 15.59 11.28 29.25
C LYS A 153 15.85 9.82 28.87
N HIS A 154 15.17 9.35 27.82
CA HIS A 154 15.33 8.00 27.31
C HIS A 154 16.77 7.72 26.83
N ALA A 155 17.39 8.69 26.14
CA ALA A 155 18.76 8.57 25.68
C ALA A 155 19.76 8.40 26.84
N VAL A 156 19.57 9.12 27.94
CA VAL A 156 20.42 8.99 29.14
C VAL A 156 20.20 7.66 29.85
N ASP A 157 18.95 7.19 29.95
CA ASP A 157 18.65 5.88 30.56
C ASP A 157 19.30 4.72 29.77
N LEU A 158 19.33 4.81 28.43
CA LEU A 158 20.07 3.89 27.56
C LEU A 158 21.59 3.93 27.80
N LEU A 159 22.17 5.11 27.96
CA LEU A 159 23.62 5.27 28.19
C LEU A 159 24.07 4.80 29.58
N LYS A 160 23.14 4.74 30.54
CA LYS A 160 23.37 4.27 31.92
C LYS A 160 23.13 2.76 32.10
N ASP A 161 22.80 2.02 31.03
CA ASP A 161 22.49 0.58 31.06
C ASP A 161 21.33 0.22 32.03
N ASP A 162 20.35 1.11 32.25
CA ASP A 162 19.20 0.87 33.14
C ASP A 162 18.11 0.05 32.42
N ASN A 163 18.42 -1.24 32.20
CA ASN A 163 17.61 -2.19 31.44
C ASN A 163 16.14 -2.30 31.90
N ALA A 164 15.86 -2.01 33.18
CA ALA A 164 14.49 -2.09 33.73
C ALA A 164 13.61 -0.93 33.26
N LYS A 165 14.15 0.30 33.17
CA LYS A 165 13.43 1.47 32.63
C LYS A 165 13.35 1.45 31.10
N VAL A 166 14.41 1.00 30.45
CA VAL A 166 14.43 0.81 28.99
C VAL A 166 13.35 -0.18 28.57
N ALA A 167 13.20 -1.31 29.29
CA ALA A 167 12.14 -2.28 29.02
C ALA A 167 10.72 -1.73 29.25
N SER A 168 10.50 -0.84 30.22
CA SER A 168 9.18 -0.23 30.46
C SER A 168 8.83 0.83 29.41
N GLU A 169 9.81 1.62 28.95
CA GLU A 169 9.62 2.61 27.88
C GLU A 169 9.50 1.96 26.49
N HIS A 170 10.22 0.89 26.18
CA HIS A 170 9.97 0.12 24.95
C HIS A 170 8.57 -0.54 24.95
N LYS A 171 8.01 -0.84 26.12
CA LYS A 171 6.64 -1.35 26.27
C LYS A 171 5.59 -0.26 26.08
N SER A 172 5.90 0.99 26.40
CA SER A 172 5.04 2.17 26.13
C SER A 172 5.19 2.75 24.72
N MET A 173 6.34 2.54 24.06
CA MET A 173 6.59 2.95 22.67
C MET A 173 6.19 1.91 21.62
N SER A 174 6.02 0.65 22.01
CA SER A 174 5.42 -0.40 21.14
C SER A 174 3.89 -0.36 21.12
N THR A 175 3.29 0.63 21.79
CA THR A 175 1.85 0.90 21.72
C THR A 175 1.57 1.83 20.52
N PRO A 176 0.63 1.50 19.61
CA PRO A 176 0.30 2.35 18.48
C PRO A 176 -0.13 3.77 18.90
N ILE A 177 -0.12 4.72 17.95
CA ILE A 177 -0.51 6.15 18.04
C ILE A 177 -1.91 6.39 18.67
N THR A 178 -2.67 5.32 18.91
CA THR A 178 -4.02 5.26 19.48
C THR A 178 -4.22 5.91 20.86
N ASN A 179 -3.19 6.09 21.69
CA ASN A 179 -3.38 6.62 23.06
C ASN A 179 -3.63 8.14 23.17
N SER A 180 -3.53 8.91 22.08
CA SER A 180 -3.87 10.34 22.08
C SER A 180 -5.35 10.63 21.79
N ILE A 181 -6.09 9.62 21.34
CA ILE A 181 -7.48 9.76 20.89
C ILE A 181 -8.38 9.34 22.05
N GLN A 182 -9.12 10.28 22.65
CA GLN A 182 -10.15 9.97 23.63
C GLN A 182 -11.55 10.08 23.04
N THR A 183 -12.40 9.12 23.38
CA THR A 183 -13.82 9.13 23.05
C THR A 183 -14.56 10.28 23.75
N LYS A 184 -15.52 10.87 23.04
CA LYS A 184 -16.47 11.89 23.52
C LYS A 184 -17.77 11.26 24.02
N VAL A 185 -17.89 9.93 23.97
CA VAL A 185 -19.07 9.22 24.45
C VAL A 185 -19.13 9.31 25.97
N ASP A 186 -20.17 9.95 26.48
CA ASP A 186 -20.45 10.02 27.92
C ASP A 186 -21.16 8.75 28.40
N THR A 187 -20.51 7.98 29.27
CA THR A 187 -21.04 6.73 29.84
C THR A 187 -21.76 6.94 31.18
N THR A 188 -21.75 8.15 31.74
CA THR A 188 -22.32 8.42 33.07
C THR A 188 -23.85 8.55 33.06
N ASN A 189 -24.43 8.85 31.90
CA ASN A 189 -25.87 9.09 31.76
C ASN A 189 -26.67 7.84 31.34
N VAL A 190 -26.66 6.82 32.20
CA VAL A 190 -27.36 5.54 31.93
C VAL A 190 -28.89 5.69 31.91
N ALA A 191 -29.43 6.61 32.71
CA ALA A 191 -30.88 6.76 32.91
C ALA A 191 -31.60 7.42 31.73
N CYS A 192 -30.97 8.38 31.04
CA CYS A 192 -31.58 9.14 29.94
C CYS A 192 -31.31 8.55 28.54
N ARG A 193 -30.90 7.27 28.44
CA ARG A 193 -30.64 6.64 27.14
C ARG A 193 -31.88 6.51 26.27
N ALA A 194 -31.69 6.58 24.96
CA ALA A 194 -32.77 6.43 23.98
C ALA A 194 -33.42 5.04 24.08
N ARG A 195 -34.75 5.00 24.18
CA ARG A 195 -35.54 3.74 24.22
C ARG A 195 -36.05 3.32 22.85
N LYS A 196 -35.90 4.18 21.85
CA LYS A 196 -36.20 3.94 20.44
C LYS A 196 -34.97 4.34 19.63
N SER A 197 -34.75 3.66 18.50
CA SER A 197 -33.69 4.06 17.58
C SER A 197 -33.87 5.51 17.16
N PRO A 198 -32.85 6.37 17.29
CA PRO A 198 -32.89 7.71 16.70
C PRO A 198 -32.72 7.65 15.18
N PHE A 199 -32.36 6.49 14.62
CA PHE A 199 -32.15 6.27 13.20
C PHE A 199 -33.38 5.61 12.56
N ALA A 200 -33.64 5.98 11.31
CA ALA A 200 -34.73 5.43 10.53
C ALA A 200 -34.60 3.91 10.38
N THR A 201 -35.75 3.24 10.42
CA THR A 201 -35.89 1.85 10.03
C THR A 201 -36.14 1.78 8.53
N ALA A 202 -35.36 0.96 7.82
CA ALA A 202 -35.49 0.77 6.38
C ALA A 202 -36.11 -0.59 6.06
N ASP A 203 -36.85 -0.67 4.96
CA ASP A 203 -37.16 -1.95 4.31
C ASP A 203 -35.88 -2.53 3.67
N VAL A 204 -35.78 -3.86 3.57
CA VAL A 204 -34.60 -4.54 3.00
C VAL A 204 -34.20 -3.98 1.63
N LYS A 205 -35.15 -3.76 0.71
CA LYS A 205 -34.84 -3.25 -0.64
C LYS A 205 -34.33 -1.83 -0.59
N MET A 206 -34.93 -1.01 0.27
CA MET A 206 -34.52 0.37 0.48
C MET A 206 -33.11 0.45 1.09
N ALA A 207 -32.81 -0.41 2.07
CA ALA A 207 -31.48 -0.51 2.66
C ALA A 207 -30.42 -0.94 1.64
N GLN A 208 -30.72 -1.95 0.81
CA GLN A 208 -29.83 -2.38 -0.29
C GLN A 208 -29.56 -1.23 -1.26
N GLN A 209 -30.61 -0.52 -1.69
CA GLN A 209 -30.45 0.61 -2.60
C GLN A 209 -29.61 1.74 -2.00
N MET A 210 -29.80 2.05 -0.72
CA MET A 210 -28.98 3.04 -0.01
C MET A 210 -27.50 2.64 0.00
N VAL A 211 -27.19 1.39 0.33
CA VAL A 211 -25.81 0.88 0.31
C VAL A 211 -25.21 1.02 -1.09
N LEU A 212 -25.91 0.54 -2.13
CA LEU A 212 -25.42 0.60 -3.51
C LEU A 212 -25.25 2.03 -4.03
N THR A 213 -26.03 2.99 -3.54
CA THR A 213 -25.96 4.40 -3.96
C THR A 213 -24.77 5.12 -3.32
N GLU A 214 -24.44 4.79 -2.07
CA GLU A 214 -23.39 5.47 -1.30
C GLU A 214 -22.02 4.78 -1.49
N CYS A 215 -21.98 3.52 -1.92
CA CYS A 215 -20.74 2.82 -2.26
C CYS A 215 -20.16 3.32 -3.59
N VAL A 216 -18.97 3.92 -3.53
CA VAL A 216 -18.21 4.34 -4.71
C VAL A 216 -17.25 3.23 -5.13
N ALA A 217 -17.15 2.99 -6.44
CA ALA A 217 -16.17 2.05 -6.98
C ALA A 217 -14.74 2.55 -6.70
N LEU A 218 -13.87 1.65 -6.22
CA LEU A 218 -12.47 1.95 -5.97
C LEU A 218 -11.72 2.26 -7.27
N PHE A 219 -10.57 2.93 -7.13
CA PHE A 219 -9.68 3.21 -8.26
C PHE A 219 -9.29 1.93 -9.00
N ALA A 220 -9.07 2.07 -10.31
CA ALA A 220 -8.69 0.96 -11.15
C ALA A 220 -7.21 0.59 -10.93
N ASP A 221 -6.94 -0.71 -10.96
CA ASP A 221 -5.61 -1.33 -10.94
C ASP A 221 -5.37 -2.08 -12.25
N THR A 222 -4.13 -2.46 -12.53
CA THR A 222 -3.77 -3.24 -13.72
C THR A 222 -3.75 -4.72 -13.42
N ALA A 223 -4.47 -5.51 -14.21
CA ALA A 223 -4.43 -6.97 -14.18
C ALA A 223 -3.85 -7.55 -15.48
N THR A 224 -3.50 -8.84 -15.42
CA THR A 224 -3.03 -9.64 -16.55
C THR A 224 -3.92 -10.86 -16.74
N LEU A 225 -3.73 -11.62 -17.83
CA LEU A 225 -4.41 -12.90 -18.02
C LEU A 225 -4.22 -13.89 -16.84
N LYS A 226 -3.10 -13.79 -16.12
CA LYS A 226 -2.80 -14.66 -14.96
C LYS A 226 -3.50 -14.22 -13.68
N THR A 227 -3.75 -12.91 -13.53
CA THR A 227 -4.26 -12.31 -12.27
C THR A 227 -5.68 -11.78 -12.40
N GLY A 228 -6.25 -11.79 -13.61
CA GLY A 228 -7.55 -11.18 -13.90
C GLY A 228 -8.76 -12.04 -13.54
N LEU A 229 -8.59 -13.32 -13.18
CA LEU A 229 -9.73 -14.20 -12.87
C LEU A 229 -10.54 -13.67 -11.68
N GLY A 230 -11.83 -13.47 -11.90
CA GLY A 230 -12.77 -12.93 -10.92
C GLY A 230 -12.70 -11.42 -10.72
N CYS A 231 -11.80 -10.71 -11.40
CA CYS A 231 -11.77 -9.24 -11.41
C CYS A 231 -12.91 -8.66 -12.24
N ILE A 232 -13.23 -7.39 -11.99
CA ILE A 232 -14.23 -6.63 -12.75
C ILE A 232 -13.52 -5.62 -13.64
N LEU A 233 -13.78 -5.60 -14.95
CA LEU A 233 -13.16 -4.65 -15.87
C LEU A 233 -13.54 -3.20 -15.53
N ALA A 234 -12.53 -2.32 -15.49
CA ALA A 234 -12.70 -0.88 -15.29
C ALA A 234 -12.74 -0.08 -16.61
N GLN A 235 -12.58 -0.77 -17.74
CA GLN A 235 -12.58 -0.20 -19.09
C GLN A 235 -13.30 -1.13 -20.07
N ASP A 236 -13.77 -0.58 -21.19
CA ASP A 236 -14.10 -1.37 -22.36
C ASP A 236 -12.81 -1.93 -22.97
N VAL A 237 -12.90 -3.12 -23.59
CA VAL A 237 -11.78 -3.76 -24.28
C VAL A 237 -12.14 -3.96 -25.74
N PHE A 238 -11.20 -3.59 -26.60
CA PHE A 238 -11.30 -3.69 -28.05
C PHE A 238 -10.28 -4.71 -28.56
N ALA A 239 -10.65 -5.46 -29.60
CA ALA A 239 -9.76 -6.40 -30.27
C ALA A 239 -8.61 -5.65 -30.94
N ARG A 240 -7.37 -6.07 -30.67
CA ARG A 240 -6.18 -5.49 -31.34
C ARG A 240 -5.96 -6.08 -32.72
N ASP A 241 -6.20 -7.38 -32.83
CA ASP A 241 -6.05 -8.15 -34.05
C ASP A 241 -7.39 -8.82 -34.39
N PRO A 242 -7.72 -8.98 -35.68
CA PRO A 242 -8.90 -9.73 -36.08
C PRO A 242 -8.72 -11.24 -35.79
N LEU A 243 -9.83 -11.94 -35.57
CA LEU A 243 -9.88 -13.38 -35.38
C LEU A 243 -10.78 -14.04 -36.44
N PRO A 244 -10.25 -14.94 -37.29
CA PRO A 244 -8.83 -15.23 -37.47
C PRO A 244 -8.07 -14.05 -38.13
N PRO A 245 -6.75 -13.94 -37.97
CA PRO A 245 -5.95 -12.85 -38.53
C PRO A 245 -5.59 -13.05 -40.02
N PHE A 246 -5.85 -14.24 -40.55
CA PHE A 246 -5.66 -14.62 -41.95
C PHE A 246 -6.84 -15.49 -42.39
N PRO A 247 -7.09 -15.63 -43.71
CA PRO A 247 -8.08 -16.58 -44.19
C PRO A 247 -7.68 -18.00 -43.79
N ALA A 248 -8.52 -18.71 -43.05
CA ALA A 248 -8.20 -20.00 -42.47
C ALA A 248 -9.13 -21.10 -43.00
N SER A 249 -8.59 -22.30 -43.22
CA SER A 249 -9.39 -23.46 -43.63
C SER A 249 -10.32 -23.93 -42.50
N VAL A 250 -11.58 -24.21 -42.83
CA VAL A 250 -12.55 -24.84 -41.90
C VAL A 250 -12.35 -26.35 -41.80
N LYS A 251 -11.79 -26.97 -42.85
CA LYS A 251 -11.70 -28.43 -43.01
C LYS A 251 -10.31 -28.85 -43.50
N ASP A 252 -9.99 -30.13 -43.30
CA ASP A 252 -8.86 -30.77 -43.96
C ASP A 252 -9.23 -31.08 -45.42
N GLY A 253 -8.31 -30.84 -46.35
CA GLY A 253 -8.55 -31.09 -47.77
C GLY A 253 -7.58 -30.36 -48.68
N TYR A 254 -8.09 -29.65 -49.69
CA TYR A 254 -7.28 -28.99 -50.72
C TYR A 254 -7.71 -27.55 -50.96
N ALA A 255 -6.77 -26.62 -50.80
CA ALA A 255 -6.93 -25.23 -51.20
C ALA A 255 -6.77 -25.11 -52.71
N ILE A 256 -7.77 -24.53 -53.37
CA ILE A 256 -7.83 -24.45 -54.83
C ILE A 256 -8.19 -23.05 -55.30
N ARG A 257 -7.93 -22.78 -56.58
CA ARG A 257 -8.45 -21.61 -57.29
C ARG A 257 -9.65 -22.00 -58.16
N VAL A 258 -10.85 -21.69 -57.68
CA VAL A 258 -12.10 -21.80 -58.44
C VAL A 258 -12.10 -20.83 -59.61
N THR A 259 -12.41 -21.33 -60.81
CA THR A 259 -12.53 -20.55 -62.04
C THR A 259 -13.80 -20.94 -62.81
N GLU A 260 -14.24 -20.13 -63.79
CA GLU A 260 -15.45 -20.41 -64.60
C GLU A 260 -15.40 -21.76 -65.33
N HIS A 261 -14.19 -22.21 -65.72
CA HIS A 261 -13.94 -23.50 -66.33
C HIS A 261 -13.08 -24.36 -65.42
N GLN A 262 -13.74 -25.00 -64.45
CA GLN A 262 -13.08 -25.80 -63.43
C GLN A 262 -12.56 -27.13 -64.01
N MET A 263 -11.29 -27.43 -63.73
CA MET A 263 -10.70 -28.72 -64.08
C MET A 263 -11.06 -29.76 -63.03
N THR A 264 -11.33 -30.99 -63.48
CA THR A 264 -11.68 -32.11 -62.58
C THR A 264 -10.47 -32.74 -61.93
N HIS A 265 -9.29 -32.65 -62.55
CA HIS A 265 -8.02 -33.15 -62.01
C HIS A 265 -7.10 -31.97 -61.71
N LEU A 266 -6.52 -31.97 -60.52
CA LEU A 266 -5.60 -30.92 -60.05
C LEU A 266 -4.30 -31.54 -59.55
N ALA A 267 -3.18 -30.89 -59.89
CA ALA A 267 -1.86 -31.29 -59.41
C ALA A 267 -1.61 -30.70 -58.02
N VAL A 268 -1.22 -31.53 -57.06
CA VAL A 268 -0.88 -31.13 -55.70
C VAL A 268 0.57 -30.63 -55.70
N VAL A 269 0.77 -29.33 -55.42
CA VAL A 269 2.09 -28.68 -55.49
C VAL A 269 2.80 -28.56 -54.15
N GLY A 270 2.10 -28.91 -53.06
CA GLY A 270 2.64 -28.87 -51.71
C GLY A 270 1.54 -28.96 -50.66
N ASP A 271 1.92 -28.65 -49.43
CA ASP A 271 1.06 -28.65 -48.27
C ASP A 271 1.18 -27.34 -47.45
N SER A 272 0.04 -26.93 -46.90
CA SER A 272 -0.09 -25.83 -45.94
C SER A 272 -0.66 -26.38 -44.64
N THR A 273 0.17 -26.32 -43.59
CA THR A 273 -0.18 -26.79 -42.25
C THR A 273 -0.30 -25.63 -41.26
N ALA A 274 -1.00 -25.86 -40.15
CA ALA A 274 -1.21 -24.84 -39.13
C ALA A 274 0.13 -24.28 -38.59
N GLY A 275 0.29 -22.96 -38.64
CA GLY A 275 1.49 -22.26 -38.19
C GLY A 275 2.55 -22.01 -39.27
N GLU A 276 2.34 -22.46 -40.51
CA GLU A 276 3.22 -22.14 -41.64
C GLU A 276 2.92 -20.77 -42.27
N ASN A 277 3.85 -20.28 -43.08
CA ASN A 277 3.68 -19.03 -43.83
C ASN A 277 2.72 -19.26 -45.03
N PRO A 278 1.61 -18.48 -45.17
CA PRO A 278 0.72 -18.55 -46.35
C PRO A 278 1.42 -18.30 -47.68
N ASP A 279 2.54 -17.58 -47.69
CA ASP A 279 3.26 -17.19 -48.90
C ASP A 279 4.17 -18.31 -49.44
N LYS A 280 4.21 -19.48 -48.79
CA LYS A 280 5.03 -20.64 -49.20
C LYS A 280 4.67 -21.12 -50.62
N PHE A 281 3.39 -21.02 -51.00
CA PHE A 281 2.89 -21.44 -52.30
C PHE A 281 1.89 -20.42 -52.86
N ILE A 282 1.83 -20.32 -54.19
CA ILE A 282 0.78 -19.58 -54.90
C ILE A 282 -0.03 -20.59 -55.71
N VAL A 283 -1.33 -20.67 -55.44
CA VAL A 283 -2.24 -21.61 -56.10
C VAL A 283 -2.72 -21.02 -57.42
N GLU A 284 -2.20 -21.58 -58.51
CA GLU A 284 -2.62 -21.25 -59.87
C GLU A 284 -3.72 -22.19 -60.39
N LYS A 285 -4.28 -21.86 -61.56
CA LYS A 285 -5.32 -22.69 -62.18
C LYS A 285 -4.74 -24.07 -62.51
N GLY A 286 -5.38 -25.13 -62.01
CA GLY A 286 -4.96 -26.51 -62.23
C GLY A 286 -4.05 -27.10 -61.17
N PHE A 287 -3.66 -26.29 -60.21
CA PHE A 287 -2.87 -26.71 -59.07
C PHE A 287 -3.69 -26.58 -57.78
N CYS A 288 -3.34 -27.36 -56.78
CA CYS A 288 -3.89 -27.28 -55.45
C CYS A 288 -2.81 -27.50 -54.39
N VAL A 289 -3.09 -27.03 -53.18
CA VAL A 289 -2.24 -27.27 -52.02
C VAL A 289 -3.04 -28.06 -51.00
N ARG A 290 -2.49 -29.16 -50.50
CA ARG A 290 -3.11 -29.90 -49.40
C ARG A 290 -3.13 -29.00 -48.17
N ILE A 291 -4.28 -28.83 -47.54
CA ILE A 291 -4.47 -27.88 -46.44
C ILE A 291 -5.11 -28.58 -45.24
N SER A 292 -4.60 -28.31 -44.04
CA SER A 292 -5.20 -28.81 -42.81
C SER A 292 -6.20 -27.81 -42.22
N THR A 293 -7.09 -28.28 -41.35
CA THR A 293 -8.01 -27.44 -40.58
C THR A 293 -7.22 -26.37 -39.80
N GLY A 294 -7.64 -25.11 -39.90
CA GLY A 294 -7.00 -23.97 -39.26
C GLY A 294 -5.70 -23.47 -39.92
N ALA A 295 -5.21 -24.13 -40.97
CA ALA A 295 -4.07 -23.65 -41.73
C ALA A 295 -4.42 -22.40 -42.57
N PRO A 296 -3.45 -21.51 -42.80
CA PRO A 296 -3.68 -20.33 -43.61
C PRO A 296 -3.87 -20.71 -45.08
N VAL A 297 -4.91 -20.15 -45.70
CA VAL A 297 -5.20 -20.37 -47.13
C VAL A 297 -4.10 -19.71 -47.98
N PRO A 298 -3.39 -20.46 -48.84
CA PRO A 298 -2.32 -19.91 -49.66
C PRO A 298 -2.80 -18.86 -50.65
N ASN A 299 -1.90 -17.97 -51.05
CA ASN A 299 -2.21 -16.94 -52.05
C ASN A 299 -2.71 -17.56 -53.36
N GLY A 300 -3.71 -16.93 -53.99
CA GLY A 300 -4.32 -17.41 -55.24
C GLY A 300 -5.44 -18.44 -55.05
N ALA A 301 -5.50 -19.14 -53.91
CA ALA A 301 -6.65 -19.98 -53.58
C ALA A 301 -7.83 -19.14 -53.12
N ASN A 302 -9.05 -19.58 -53.46
CA ASN A 302 -10.29 -18.89 -53.13
C ASN A 302 -11.42 -19.84 -52.67
N ALA A 303 -11.13 -21.14 -52.51
CA ALA A 303 -12.00 -22.13 -51.88
C ALA A 303 -11.18 -23.29 -51.31
N VAL A 304 -11.74 -24.01 -50.35
CA VAL A 304 -11.22 -25.29 -49.87
C VAL A 304 -12.23 -26.40 -50.17
N ILE A 305 -11.75 -27.52 -50.71
CA ILE A 305 -12.53 -28.75 -50.89
C ILE A 305 -12.12 -29.71 -49.79
N GLN A 306 -13.08 -30.23 -49.03
CA GLN A 306 -12.80 -31.25 -48.01
C GLN A 306 -12.29 -32.55 -48.67
N VAL A 307 -11.45 -33.30 -47.94
CA VAL A 307 -10.81 -34.52 -48.48
C VAL A 307 -11.83 -35.55 -49.00
N GLU A 308 -13.00 -35.64 -48.37
CA GLU A 308 -14.09 -36.57 -48.72
C GLU A 308 -14.72 -36.28 -50.09
N ASP A 309 -14.62 -35.04 -50.58
CA ASP A 309 -15.11 -34.63 -51.89
C ASP A 309 -14.03 -34.76 -52.99
N THR A 310 -12.97 -35.53 -52.71
CA THR A 310 -11.86 -35.78 -53.64
C THR A 310 -11.50 -37.26 -53.74
N GLU A 311 -10.87 -37.64 -54.83
CA GLU A 311 -10.31 -38.97 -55.08
C GLU A 311 -8.83 -38.83 -55.47
N LEU A 312 -7.94 -39.54 -54.78
CA LEU A 312 -6.51 -39.53 -55.07
C LEU A 312 -6.23 -40.36 -56.34
N VAL A 313 -5.66 -39.73 -57.36
CA VAL A 313 -5.42 -40.35 -58.68
C VAL A 313 -3.98 -40.81 -58.83
N GLU A 314 -3.03 -40.04 -58.32
CA GLU A 314 -1.60 -40.31 -58.47
C GLU A 314 -0.83 -39.93 -57.21
N THR A 315 0.11 -40.79 -56.82
CA THR A 315 1.04 -40.59 -55.70
C THR A 315 2.49 -40.65 -56.18
N SER A 316 3.41 -40.14 -55.38
CA SER A 316 4.84 -40.40 -55.58
C SER A 316 5.16 -41.91 -55.52
N PRO A 317 6.26 -42.37 -56.15
CA PRO A 317 6.65 -43.79 -56.13
C PRO A 317 6.88 -44.37 -54.73
N ASP A 318 7.22 -43.53 -53.75
CA ASP A 318 7.40 -43.91 -52.35
C ASP A 318 6.11 -43.79 -51.50
N GLY A 319 5.00 -43.37 -52.11
CA GLY A 319 3.67 -43.26 -51.49
C GLY A 319 3.54 -42.13 -50.46
N LYS A 320 4.53 -41.23 -50.36
CA LYS A 320 4.55 -40.18 -49.33
C LYS A 320 3.89 -38.88 -49.75
N GLU A 321 3.85 -38.61 -51.05
CA GLU A 321 3.29 -37.38 -51.61
C GLU A 321 2.10 -37.70 -52.51
N GLU A 322 1.05 -36.91 -52.35
CA GLU A 322 -0.06 -36.85 -53.29
C GLU A 322 0.41 -36.00 -54.48
N LYS A 323 0.21 -36.48 -55.72
CA LYS A 323 0.60 -35.77 -56.94
C LYS A 323 -0.59 -35.22 -57.69
N THR A 324 -1.65 -36.01 -57.83
CA THR A 324 -2.85 -35.62 -58.57
C THR A 324 -4.10 -36.08 -57.84
N ILE A 325 -5.05 -35.16 -57.66
CA ILE A 325 -6.38 -35.45 -57.11
C ILE A 325 -7.46 -35.14 -58.13
N LYS A 326 -8.60 -35.83 -57.98
CA LYS A 326 -9.82 -35.62 -58.76
C LYS A 326 -10.91 -35.07 -57.86
N ILE A 327 -11.55 -34.00 -58.31
CA ILE A 327 -12.68 -33.37 -57.64
C ILE A 327 -13.94 -34.19 -57.93
N LEU A 328 -14.61 -34.67 -56.88
CA LEU A 328 -15.88 -35.40 -56.99
C LEU A 328 -17.09 -34.46 -56.98
N LYS A 329 -16.97 -33.34 -56.26
CA LYS A 329 -18.02 -32.33 -56.12
C LYS A 329 -17.48 -30.94 -56.42
N GLN A 330 -18.13 -30.21 -57.33
CA GLN A 330 -17.70 -28.88 -57.73
C GLN A 330 -17.80 -27.88 -56.56
N PRO A 331 -16.70 -27.19 -56.19
CA PRO A 331 -16.69 -26.26 -55.09
C PRO A 331 -17.23 -24.87 -55.45
N GLN A 332 -17.71 -24.15 -54.44
CA GLN A 332 -18.16 -22.76 -54.58
C GLN A 332 -17.08 -21.77 -54.16
N LEU A 333 -17.14 -20.55 -54.70
CA LEU A 333 -16.24 -19.46 -54.29
C LEU A 333 -16.40 -19.17 -52.79
N GLY A 334 -15.29 -19.11 -52.06
CA GLY A 334 -15.27 -18.85 -50.61
C GLY A 334 -15.65 -20.05 -49.73
N GLN A 335 -15.94 -21.22 -50.33
CA GLN A 335 -16.33 -22.43 -49.60
C GLN A 335 -15.24 -22.87 -48.60
N GLU A 336 -15.67 -23.24 -47.39
CA GLU A 336 -14.84 -23.75 -46.29
C GLU A 336 -13.65 -22.83 -45.92
N ILE A 337 -13.78 -21.52 -46.14
CA ILE A 337 -12.78 -20.51 -45.72
C ILE A 337 -13.41 -19.56 -44.71
N ARG A 338 -12.79 -19.46 -43.53
CA ARG A 338 -13.04 -18.39 -42.57
C ARG A 338 -12.24 -17.17 -42.96
N GLN A 339 -12.94 -16.10 -43.35
CA GLN A 339 -12.31 -14.84 -43.74
C GLN A 339 -11.70 -14.13 -42.52
N ILE A 340 -10.78 -13.20 -42.79
CA ILE A 340 -10.15 -12.38 -41.75
C ILE A 340 -11.23 -11.70 -40.91
N GLY A 341 -11.15 -11.85 -39.59
CA GLY A 341 -12.06 -11.20 -38.64
C GLY A 341 -13.51 -11.69 -38.69
N CYS A 342 -13.80 -12.86 -39.26
CA CYS A 342 -15.16 -13.37 -39.33
C CYS A 342 -15.77 -13.69 -37.95
N ASP A 343 -14.94 -14.01 -36.95
CA ASP A 343 -15.39 -14.20 -35.57
C ASP A 343 -15.33 -12.88 -34.82
N ILE A 344 -14.19 -12.19 -34.89
CA ILE A 344 -13.95 -10.91 -34.23
C ILE A 344 -13.21 -9.99 -35.20
N PRO A 345 -13.85 -8.95 -35.72
CA PRO A 345 -13.21 -7.87 -36.46
C PRO A 345 -12.16 -7.12 -35.65
N GLU A 346 -11.18 -6.55 -36.35
CA GLU A 346 -10.22 -5.63 -35.73
C GLU A 346 -10.95 -4.42 -35.14
N ASN A 347 -10.52 -3.95 -33.97
CA ASN A 347 -11.12 -2.84 -33.22
C ASN A 347 -12.57 -3.07 -32.76
N GLU A 348 -13.11 -4.29 -32.86
CA GLU A 348 -14.41 -4.60 -32.26
C GLU A 348 -14.33 -4.55 -30.74
N LYS A 349 -15.37 -4.00 -30.09
CA LYS A 349 -15.49 -4.05 -28.62
C LYS A 349 -15.90 -5.44 -28.18
N VAL A 350 -14.96 -6.19 -27.60
CA VAL A 350 -15.18 -7.58 -27.21
C VAL A 350 -15.66 -7.74 -25.76
N LEU A 351 -15.34 -6.80 -24.87
CA LEU A 351 -15.78 -6.82 -23.47
C LEU A 351 -16.13 -5.40 -23.01
N PHE A 352 -17.15 -5.32 -22.16
CA PHE A 352 -17.63 -4.07 -21.59
C PHE A 352 -17.01 -3.79 -20.23
N LYS A 353 -16.85 -2.51 -19.91
CA LYS A 353 -16.60 -2.05 -18.55
C LYS A 353 -17.69 -2.60 -17.61
N GLY A 354 -17.27 -3.14 -16.48
CA GLY A 354 -18.16 -3.79 -15.50
C GLY A 354 -18.31 -5.30 -15.69
N THR A 355 -17.78 -5.88 -16.77
CA THR A 355 -17.79 -7.34 -16.95
C THR A 355 -16.90 -8.01 -15.91
N ARG A 356 -17.44 -9.05 -15.26
CA ARG A 356 -16.68 -9.96 -14.40
C ARG A 356 -15.92 -10.97 -15.25
N LEU A 357 -14.61 -11.03 -15.09
CA LEU A 357 -13.74 -11.89 -15.88
C LEU A 357 -13.79 -13.34 -15.37
N GLY A 358 -14.41 -14.23 -16.14
CA GLY A 358 -14.33 -15.68 -15.99
C GLY A 358 -13.35 -16.30 -16.98
N PRO A 359 -13.33 -17.65 -17.06
CA PRO A 359 -12.46 -18.36 -18.01
C PRO A 359 -12.71 -17.97 -19.48
N ALA A 360 -13.97 -17.76 -19.87
CA ALA A 360 -14.34 -17.41 -21.23
C ALA A 360 -13.83 -16.00 -21.61
N GLU A 361 -14.04 -15.01 -20.74
CA GLU A 361 -13.60 -13.64 -20.97
C GLU A 361 -12.07 -13.55 -21.04
N LEU A 362 -11.36 -14.29 -20.19
CA LEU A 362 -9.90 -14.39 -20.27
C LEU A 362 -9.43 -15.05 -21.56
N GLY A 363 -10.17 -16.05 -22.06
CA GLY A 363 -9.92 -16.67 -23.36
C GLY A 363 -10.08 -15.68 -24.52
N ILE A 364 -11.13 -14.86 -24.50
CA ILE A 364 -11.35 -13.79 -25.49
C ILE A 364 -10.21 -12.78 -25.45
N LEU A 365 -9.84 -12.30 -24.25
CA LEU A 365 -8.73 -11.36 -24.08
C LEU A 365 -7.41 -11.91 -24.64
N ALA A 366 -7.14 -13.20 -24.41
CA ALA A 366 -5.98 -13.87 -24.97
C ALA A 366 -6.04 -13.98 -26.50
N ALA A 367 -7.20 -14.35 -27.05
CA ALA A 367 -7.40 -14.52 -28.49
C ALA A 367 -7.21 -13.23 -29.29
N VAL A 368 -7.59 -12.08 -28.72
CA VAL A 368 -7.46 -10.76 -29.37
C VAL A 368 -6.20 -9.98 -28.97
N GLY A 369 -5.22 -10.64 -28.36
CA GLY A 369 -3.91 -10.06 -28.05
C GLY A 369 -3.86 -9.09 -26.86
N VAL A 370 -4.92 -9.03 -26.04
CA VAL A 370 -5.00 -8.12 -24.88
C VAL A 370 -4.55 -8.83 -23.60
N HIS A 371 -3.28 -8.63 -23.25
CA HIS A 371 -2.64 -9.30 -22.11
C HIS A 371 -2.59 -8.47 -20.81
N LYS A 372 -2.88 -7.16 -20.88
CA LYS A 372 -2.96 -6.21 -19.76
C LYS A 372 -4.20 -5.35 -19.91
N PHE A 373 -4.94 -5.16 -18.82
CA PHE A 373 -6.21 -4.43 -18.81
C PHE A 373 -6.49 -3.86 -17.42
N MET A 374 -7.25 -2.76 -17.37
CA MET A 374 -7.64 -2.10 -16.13
C MET A 374 -8.85 -2.80 -15.50
N VAL A 375 -8.76 -3.07 -14.19
CA VAL A 375 -9.82 -3.69 -13.38
C VAL A 375 -10.10 -2.84 -12.15
N TYR A 376 -11.30 -2.93 -11.59
CA TYR A 376 -11.56 -2.32 -10.30
C TYR A 376 -10.79 -3.03 -9.20
N LYS A 377 -10.18 -2.26 -8.29
CA LYS A 377 -9.50 -2.80 -7.11
C LYS A 377 -10.51 -3.50 -6.20
N LYS A 378 -10.15 -4.69 -5.71
CA LYS A 378 -10.95 -5.37 -4.68
C LYS A 378 -10.77 -4.66 -3.34
N PRO A 379 -11.86 -4.34 -2.62
CA PRO A 379 -11.76 -3.72 -1.30
C PRO A 379 -11.12 -4.67 -0.29
N ARG A 380 -10.32 -4.11 0.61
CA ARG A 380 -9.86 -4.76 1.83
C ARG A 380 -10.91 -4.59 2.91
N ILE A 381 -11.17 -5.65 3.67
CA ILE A 381 -12.28 -5.71 4.63
C ILE A 381 -11.73 -5.99 6.03
N ALA A 382 -11.86 -5.04 6.96
CA ALA A 382 -11.56 -5.25 8.37
C ALA A 382 -12.77 -5.85 9.09
N LEU A 383 -12.53 -6.87 9.91
CA LEU A 383 -13.55 -7.59 10.66
C LEU A 383 -13.38 -7.36 12.16
N LEU A 384 -14.43 -6.84 12.79
CA LEU A 384 -14.48 -6.55 14.22
C LEU A 384 -15.65 -7.29 14.86
N SER A 385 -15.41 -7.91 16.01
CA SER A 385 -16.48 -8.30 16.92
C SER A 385 -16.49 -7.41 18.14
N THR A 386 -17.67 -7.16 18.71
CA THR A 386 -17.81 -6.41 19.95
C THR A 386 -18.62 -7.21 20.94
N GLY A 387 -18.13 -7.33 22.18
CA GLY A 387 -18.86 -8.00 23.25
C GLY A 387 -17.94 -8.44 24.38
N ASN A 388 -18.35 -8.14 25.62
CA ASN A 388 -17.61 -8.59 26.81
C ASN A 388 -17.67 -10.11 27.02
N GLU A 389 -18.70 -10.77 26.50
CA GLU A 389 -18.91 -12.21 26.53
C GLU A 389 -18.01 -12.96 25.55
N LEU A 390 -17.44 -12.29 24.54
CA LEU A 390 -16.71 -12.94 23.48
C LEU A 390 -15.26 -13.26 23.88
N ILE A 391 -14.79 -14.43 23.45
CA ILE A 391 -13.39 -14.86 23.50
C ILE A 391 -12.97 -15.41 22.14
N SER A 392 -11.65 -15.48 21.92
CA SER A 392 -11.10 -16.08 20.70
C SER A 392 -11.48 -17.57 20.59
N PRO A 393 -11.72 -18.10 19.37
CA PRO A 393 -11.96 -19.53 19.18
C PRO A 393 -10.84 -20.43 19.74
N PHE A 394 -9.62 -19.91 19.82
CA PHE A 394 -8.43 -20.63 20.25
C PHE A 394 -8.16 -20.53 21.76
N GLU A 395 -8.90 -19.68 22.47
CA GLU A 395 -8.73 -19.50 23.92
C GLU A 395 -9.52 -20.58 24.71
N PRO A 396 -9.05 -20.92 25.93
CA PRO A 396 -9.78 -21.80 26.82
C PRO A 396 -11.11 -21.16 27.24
N MET A 397 -12.14 -21.98 27.46
CA MET A 397 -13.45 -21.48 27.91
C MET A 397 -13.39 -20.93 29.33
N GLU A 398 -13.97 -19.74 29.50
CA GLU A 398 -14.20 -19.13 30.81
C GLU A 398 -15.70 -19.11 31.15
N LYS A 399 -16.03 -19.02 32.44
CA LYS A 399 -17.42 -18.91 32.88
C LYS A 399 -18.03 -17.59 32.37
N GLY A 400 -19.19 -17.67 31.74
CA GLY A 400 -19.90 -16.50 31.21
C GLY A 400 -19.32 -15.95 29.91
N ARG A 401 -18.42 -16.68 29.25
CA ARG A 401 -17.90 -16.36 27.90
C ARG A 401 -18.41 -17.34 26.85
N ILE A 402 -18.47 -16.88 25.61
CA ILE A 402 -18.73 -17.68 24.41
C ILE A 402 -17.67 -17.37 23.34
N ARG A 403 -17.42 -18.31 22.43
CA ARG A 403 -16.47 -18.10 21.34
C ARG A 403 -17.08 -17.25 20.23
N ASP A 404 -16.26 -16.39 19.66
CA ASP A 404 -16.64 -15.62 18.49
C ASP A 404 -16.72 -16.49 17.21
N SER A 405 -17.94 -16.92 16.88
CA SER A 405 -18.22 -17.64 15.64
C SER A 405 -18.45 -16.72 14.45
N ASN A 406 -19.04 -15.55 14.67
CA ASN A 406 -19.52 -14.68 13.59
C ASN A 406 -18.37 -14.14 12.75
N LYS A 407 -17.28 -13.69 13.40
CA LYS A 407 -16.11 -13.21 12.68
C LYS A 407 -15.46 -14.30 11.84
N THR A 408 -15.39 -15.53 12.36
CA THR A 408 -14.91 -16.70 11.63
C THR A 408 -15.76 -16.96 10.38
N THR A 409 -17.09 -16.92 10.52
CA THR A 409 -18.02 -17.09 9.40
C THR A 409 -17.89 -15.98 8.36
N LEU A 410 -17.86 -14.71 8.78
CA LEU A 410 -17.71 -13.56 7.88
C LEU A 410 -16.37 -13.62 7.13
N ASN A 411 -15.29 -13.99 7.81
CA ASN A 411 -13.99 -14.18 7.19
C ASN A 411 -14.04 -15.21 6.06
N ALA A 412 -14.69 -16.36 6.30
CA ALA A 412 -14.85 -17.40 5.29
C ALA A 412 -15.67 -16.92 4.08
N VAL A 413 -16.80 -16.24 4.31
CA VAL A 413 -17.67 -15.70 3.24
C VAL A 413 -16.93 -14.70 2.35
N PHE A 414 -16.18 -13.76 2.94
CA PHE A 414 -15.42 -12.79 2.15
C PHE A 414 -14.24 -13.43 1.41
N THR A 415 -13.57 -14.40 2.03
CA THR A 415 -12.47 -15.15 1.38
C THR A 415 -12.98 -15.96 0.19
N GLU A 416 -14.14 -16.62 0.33
CA GLU A 416 -14.80 -17.33 -0.77
C GLU A 416 -15.18 -16.39 -1.92
N GLY A 417 -15.61 -15.16 -1.60
CA GLY A 417 -15.80 -14.08 -2.59
C GLY A 417 -14.50 -13.55 -3.22
N GLY A 418 -13.33 -14.01 -2.74
CA GLY A 418 -12.02 -13.60 -3.21
C GLY A 418 -11.58 -12.21 -2.75
N PHE A 419 -12.13 -11.73 -1.62
CA PHE A 419 -11.74 -10.49 -0.96
C PHE A 419 -10.66 -10.74 0.09
N GLN A 420 -9.82 -9.73 0.33
CA GLN A 420 -8.84 -9.77 1.41
C GLN A 420 -9.47 -9.25 2.70
N THR A 421 -9.39 -10.05 3.75
CA THR A 421 -9.87 -9.70 5.09
C THR A 421 -8.72 -9.39 6.05
N ILE A 422 -9.01 -8.61 7.08
CA ILE A 422 -8.11 -8.28 8.18
C ILE A 422 -8.88 -8.47 9.47
N ASP A 423 -8.42 -9.37 10.33
CA ASP A 423 -9.00 -9.54 11.67
C ASP A 423 -8.43 -8.47 12.60
N ILE A 424 -9.27 -7.50 13.00
CA ILE A 424 -8.89 -6.45 13.96
C ILE A 424 -9.26 -6.81 15.39
N GLY A 425 -9.72 -8.05 15.65
CA GLY A 425 -9.90 -8.60 17.00
C GLY A 425 -11.32 -8.49 17.53
N ILE A 426 -11.42 -8.53 18.87
CA ILE A 426 -12.67 -8.39 19.62
C ILE A 426 -12.51 -7.12 20.47
N ALA A 427 -13.39 -6.13 20.31
CA ALA A 427 -13.46 -4.98 21.20
C ALA A 427 -14.35 -5.31 22.41
N ARG A 428 -13.89 -5.00 23.61
CA ARG A 428 -14.77 -4.93 24.78
C ARG A 428 -15.77 -3.80 24.61
N ASP A 429 -16.90 -3.90 25.33
CA ASP A 429 -17.94 -2.87 25.28
C ASP A 429 -17.56 -1.65 26.13
N THR A 430 -16.49 -0.97 25.70
CA THR A 430 -16.11 0.35 26.18
C THR A 430 -16.01 1.28 24.97
N PRO A 431 -16.52 2.52 25.05
CA PRO A 431 -16.49 3.40 23.88
C PRO A 431 -15.07 3.66 23.36
N GLN A 432 -14.10 3.71 24.28
CA GLN A 432 -12.69 3.89 23.96
C GLN A 432 -12.13 2.73 23.14
N GLU A 433 -12.32 1.49 23.56
CA GLU A 433 -11.79 0.34 22.83
C GLU A 433 -12.46 0.15 21.47
N VAL A 434 -13.77 0.38 21.40
CA VAL A 434 -14.52 0.40 20.14
C VAL A 434 -13.97 1.46 19.19
N LEU A 435 -13.72 2.69 19.67
CA LEU A 435 -13.14 3.77 18.87
C LEU A 435 -11.76 3.39 18.31
N LEU A 436 -10.87 2.89 19.16
CA LEU A 436 -9.51 2.52 18.74
C LEU A 436 -9.53 1.40 17.69
N LYS A 437 -10.39 0.40 17.87
CA LYS A 437 -10.54 -0.72 16.93
C LYS A 437 -11.15 -0.28 15.60
N LEU A 438 -12.12 0.63 15.62
CA LEU A 438 -12.66 1.22 14.40
C LEU A 438 -11.60 2.04 13.64
N ILE A 439 -10.76 2.82 14.34
CA ILE A 439 -9.66 3.57 13.74
C ILE A 439 -8.64 2.61 13.11
N GLU A 440 -8.22 1.57 13.84
CA GLU A 440 -7.33 0.52 13.33
C GLU A 440 -7.90 -0.11 12.05
N GLY A 441 -9.21 -0.38 12.02
CA GLY A 441 -9.90 -0.89 10.83
C GLY A 441 -9.86 0.07 9.66
N MET A 442 -10.19 1.35 9.87
CA MET A 442 -10.22 2.38 8.82
C MET A 442 -8.84 2.71 8.26
N GLU A 443 -7.77 2.59 9.06
CA GLU A 443 -6.40 2.81 8.59
C GLU A 443 -5.90 1.68 7.68
N ASN A 444 -6.45 0.48 7.84
CA ASN A 444 -5.92 -0.73 7.19
C ASN A 444 -6.86 -1.33 6.12
N ALA A 445 -8.11 -0.88 6.03
CA ALA A 445 -9.14 -1.45 5.16
C ALA A 445 -10.02 -0.38 4.51
N ASP A 446 -10.65 -0.74 3.39
CA ASP A 446 -11.62 0.10 2.68
C ASP A 446 -13.03 -0.04 3.29
N ILE A 447 -13.31 -1.19 3.93
CA ILE A 447 -14.60 -1.51 4.56
C ILE A 447 -14.32 -2.06 5.96
N VAL A 448 -15.04 -1.57 6.97
CA VAL A 448 -15.07 -2.16 8.32
C VAL A 448 -16.42 -2.83 8.52
N VAL A 449 -16.42 -4.13 8.84
CA VAL A 449 -17.60 -4.92 9.17
C VAL A 449 -17.55 -5.31 10.64
N SER A 450 -18.51 -4.83 11.42
CA SER A 450 -18.64 -5.14 12.83
C SER A 450 -19.79 -6.11 13.11
N THR A 451 -19.63 -6.99 14.10
CA THR A 451 -20.70 -7.85 14.64
C THR A 451 -20.82 -7.67 16.16
N GLY A 452 -22.05 -7.59 16.67
CA GLY A 452 -22.35 -7.24 18.07
C GLY A 452 -22.54 -5.72 18.29
N GLY A 453 -22.98 -5.32 19.48
CA GLY A 453 -22.92 -3.92 19.94
C GLY A 453 -23.83 -2.90 19.22
N VAL A 454 -24.84 -3.34 18.46
CA VAL A 454 -25.64 -2.49 17.55
C VAL A 454 -27.11 -2.28 17.96
N SER A 455 -27.54 -2.82 19.10
CA SER A 455 -28.94 -2.74 19.57
C SER A 455 -29.20 -1.44 20.38
N MET A 456 -30.08 -1.51 21.38
CA MET A 456 -30.41 -0.46 22.34
C MET A 456 -29.92 -0.80 23.76
N GLY A 457 -28.94 -1.70 23.85
CA GLY A 457 -28.31 -2.11 25.10
C GLY A 457 -27.54 -0.96 25.74
N GLU A 458 -27.37 -1.03 27.06
CA GLU A 458 -26.59 -0.03 27.82
C GLU A 458 -25.15 0.11 27.33
N ARG A 459 -24.60 -1.00 26.83
CA ARG A 459 -23.20 -1.11 26.41
C ARG A 459 -23.03 -1.09 24.89
N ASP A 460 -24.09 -0.78 24.15
CA ASP A 460 -24.05 -0.65 22.69
C ASP A 460 -23.52 0.73 22.30
N TYR A 461 -22.20 0.89 22.36
CA TYR A 461 -21.54 2.17 22.12
C TYR A 461 -21.24 2.45 20.64
N LEU A 462 -21.37 1.46 19.76
CA LEU A 462 -20.94 1.57 18.35
C LEU A 462 -21.57 2.77 17.62
N LYS A 463 -22.89 2.93 17.73
CA LYS A 463 -23.62 4.05 17.09
C LYS A 463 -23.19 5.41 17.65
N GLN A 464 -22.88 5.48 18.95
CA GLN A 464 -22.44 6.72 19.59
C GLN A 464 -21.02 7.08 19.18
N VAL A 465 -20.11 6.10 19.16
CA VAL A 465 -18.72 6.29 18.68
C VAL A 465 -18.71 6.71 17.22
N LEU A 466 -19.48 6.05 16.35
CA LEU A 466 -19.60 6.41 14.93
C LEU A 466 -20.04 7.87 14.75
N THR A 467 -20.99 8.35 15.54
CA THR A 467 -21.56 9.70 15.36
C THR A 467 -20.76 10.80 16.08
N LEU A 468 -20.42 10.61 17.35
CA LEU A 468 -19.78 11.62 18.19
C LEU A 468 -18.27 11.74 17.94
N ASP A 469 -17.60 10.59 17.76
CA ASP A 469 -16.14 10.55 17.61
C ASP A 469 -15.74 10.61 16.14
N LEU A 470 -16.28 9.71 15.33
CA LEU A 470 -15.90 9.55 13.92
C LEU A 470 -16.68 10.47 12.97
N LYS A 471 -17.75 11.12 13.45
CA LYS A 471 -18.64 11.98 12.65
C LYS A 471 -19.17 11.27 11.39
N ALA A 472 -19.33 9.96 11.47
CA ALA A 472 -19.86 9.14 10.39
C ALA A 472 -21.36 9.41 10.19
N LYS A 473 -21.78 9.38 8.92
CA LYS A 473 -23.20 9.43 8.55
C LYS A 473 -23.80 8.03 8.70
N ILE A 474 -24.70 7.86 9.65
CA ILE A 474 -25.48 6.62 9.78
C ILE A 474 -26.70 6.73 8.87
N HIS A 475 -26.76 5.91 7.81
CA HIS A 475 -27.85 5.94 6.83
C HIS A 475 -29.12 5.28 7.36
N PHE A 476 -28.99 4.17 8.08
CA PHE A 476 -30.09 3.47 8.76
C PHE A 476 -29.55 2.74 10.00
N GLY A 477 -30.41 2.50 11.00
CA GLY A 477 -30.01 1.85 12.27
C GLY A 477 -30.74 0.55 12.58
N SER A 478 -31.71 0.18 11.75
CA SER A 478 -32.51 -1.05 11.80
C SER A 478 -33.11 -1.35 10.42
N VAL A 479 -33.35 -2.63 10.14
CA VAL A 479 -34.00 -3.11 8.91
C VAL A 479 -35.16 -4.02 9.30
N LEU A 480 -36.32 -3.88 8.63
CA LEU A 480 -37.52 -4.69 8.85
C LEU A 480 -37.69 -5.79 7.81
#